data_AF-A0A6F9AA33-F1
#
_entry.id   AF-A0A6F9AA33-F1
#
_cell.length_a   1.000
_cell.length_b   1.000
_cell.length_c   1.000
_cell.angle_alpha   90.00
_cell.angle_beta   90.00
_cell.angle_gamma   90.00
#
_symmetry.space_group_name_H-M   'P 1'
#
loop_
_entity.id
_entity.type
_entity.pdbx_description
1 polymer ?
#
loop_
_entity_poly.entity_id
_entity_poly.type
_entity_poly.pdbx_seq_one_letter_code
_entity_poly.pdbx_strand_id
1 'polypeptide(L)'
;MMSSFQVVGSSPSSVIGVMETSNFAHVIFQNVGKSFLPQEALECRYTLTSYITPNPKDWVGIFKVGWNTARDYYTFLWSPMPQDYQPGSTVHRAVVFQGYYVPKSDGEFYQFCYVTHTGDIRGASTPFLFRPATPTEDCLTVTEDDSNSDILVVTTKSSVLEQRIEEAQQERRELLKTMHHLQEENQQLQEEHRRLHREREQERETCSLLRIHNQELLRSSQGLSEEREEVRRRLQEATDRVRQLEEDLLGVTQKGLQKETELDCLRDRLEKLTAERDSLETQLKNEKDERDLYK
;
A
#
# COMPACT_ATOMS: atom_id res chain seq x y z
N MET A 1 39.99 -16.13 5.72
CA MET A 1 40.42 -14.72 5.63
C MET A 1 40.17 -14.28 4.20
N MET A 2 39.15 -13.46 3.96
CA MET A 2 38.87 -12.85 2.66
C MET A 2 38.90 -11.34 2.84
N SER A 3 39.70 -10.69 2.00
CA SER A 3 40.13 -9.30 2.04
C SER A 3 39.04 -8.38 1.47
N SER A 4 38.70 -7.33 2.21
CA SER A 4 37.81 -6.25 1.78
C SER A 4 38.65 -5.11 1.20
N PHE A 5 38.46 -4.82 -0.09
CA PHE A 5 38.96 -3.61 -0.74
C PHE A 5 37.92 -2.49 -0.62
N GLN A 6 38.29 -1.37 0.00
CA GLN A 6 37.56 -0.10 -0.07
C GLN A 6 38.25 0.81 -1.08
N VAL A 7 37.52 1.24 -2.11
CA VAL A 7 37.95 2.24 -3.10
C VAL A 7 37.44 3.61 -2.66
N VAL A 8 38.37 4.55 -2.57
CA VAL A 8 38.18 5.95 -2.20
C VAL A 8 37.57 6.72 -3.38
N GLY A 9 36.45 7.41 -3.15
CA GLY A 9 35.87 8.36 -4.11
C GLY A 9 36.23 9.79 -3.74
N SER A 10 37.08 10.43 -4.56
CA SER A 10 37.44 11.85 -4.45
C SER A 10 36.45 12.69 -5.28
N SER A 11 35.85 13.71 -4.67
CA SER A 11 34.97 14.68 -5.36
C SER A 11 35.79 15.75 -6.10
N PRO A 12 35.44 16.12 -7.34
CA PRO A 12 36.11 17.22 -8.03
C PRO A 12 35.45 18.57 -7.72
N SER A 13 36.28 19.54 -7.33
CA SER A 13 35.93 20.95 -7.18
C SER A 13 35.74 21.62 -8.55
N SER A 14 34.59 22.25 -8.75
CA SER A 14 34.24 22.99 -9.96
C SER A 14 34.94 24.35 -10.00
N VAL A 15 35.97 24.50 -10.82
CA VAL A 15 36.59 25.78 -11.16
C VAL A 15 35.77 26.41 -12.29
N ILE A 16 35.02 27.48 -11.98
CA ILE A 16 34.27 28.26 -12.96
C ILE A 16 35.28 29.08 -13.78
N GLY A 17 35.50 28.69 -15.04
CA GLY A 17 36.27 29.48 -15.99
C GLY A 17 35.51 30.73 -16.41
N VAL A 18 36.06 31.91 -16.13
CA VAL A 18 35.57 33.19 -16.65
C VAL A 18 35.93 33.23 -18.14
N MET A 19 34.92 33.12 -19.01
CA MET A 19 35.10 33.33 -20.45
C MET A 19 35.42 34.81 -20.70
N GLU A 20 36.55 35.10 -21.35
CA GLU A 20 36.83 36.44 -21.88
C GLU A 20 35.81 36.77 -22.98
N THR A 21 34.79 37.55 -22.65
CA THR A 21 33.81 38.03 -23.63
C THR A 21 34.43 39.11 -24.50
N SER A 22 34.29 38.99 -25.83
CA SER A 22 34.68 40.02 -26.80
C SER A 22 34.14 41.41 -26.42
N ASN A 23 34.93 42.47 -26.63
CA ASN A 23 34.53 43.87 -26.38
C ASN A 23 33.23 44.29 -27.09
N PHE A 24 32.80 43.53 -28.10
CA PHE A 24 31.59 43.74 -28.91
C PHE A 24 30.36 42.98 -28.41
N ALA A 25 30.48 42.18 -27.34
CA ALA A 25 29.42 41.30 -26.84
C ALA A 25 29.04 41.60 -25.37
N HIS A 26 29.14 42.85 -24.95
CA HIS A 26 28.73 43.25 -23.60
C HIS A 26 27.21 43.46 -23.47
N VAL A 27 26.51 43.57 -24.61
CA VAL A 27 25.05 43.56 -24.69
C VAL A 27 24.59 42.45 -25.63
N ILE A 28 23.68 41.61 -25.16
CA ILE A 28 23.19 40.43 -25.88
C ILE A 28 21.72 40.63 -26.21
N PHE A 29 21.38 40.67 -27.51
CA PHE A 29 19.99 40.72 -27.96
C PHE A 29 19.33 39.34 -27.85
N GLN A 30 18.11 39.30 -27.33
CA GLN A 30 17.39 38.07 -26.98
C GLN A 30 16.23 37.83 -27.94
N ASN A 31 16.03 36.57 -28.33
CA ASN A 31 14.88 36.13 -29.14
C ASN A 31 14.67 36.94 -30.41
N VAL A 32 15.75 37.29 -31.12
CA VAL A 32 15.68 38.05 -32.37
C VAL A 32 15.18 37.12 -33.47
N GLY A 33 13.97 37.38 -33.95
CA GLY A 33 13.38 36.64 -35.07
C GLY A 33 14.15 36.85 -36.38
N LYS A 34 13.98 35.93 -37.33
CA LYS A 34 14.57 36.05 -38.68
C LYS A 34 13.90 37.14 -39.52
N SER A 35 12.65 37.46 -39.20
CA SER A 35 11.89 38.52 -39.85
C SER A 35 10.86 39.13 -38.91
N PHE A 36 10.54 40.39 -39.14
CA PHE A 36 9.50 41.13 -38.43
C PHE A 36 8.52 41.76 -39.43
N LEU A 37 7.30 42.02 -38.96
CA LEU A 37 6.27 42.65 -39.79
C LEU A 37 6.63 44.12 -40.05
N PRO A 38 6.57 44.58 -41.31
CA PRO A 38 6.81 45.99 -41.63
C PRO A 38 5.66 46.83 -41.07
N GLN A 39 5.97 48.04 -40.60
CA GLN A 39 4.99 49.00 -40.06
C GLN A 39 4.26 48.56 -38.77
N GLU A 40 4.72 47.49 -38.11
CA GLU A 40 4.22 47.08 -36.79
C GLU A 40 5.23 47.41 -35.68
N ALA A 41 4.73 47.53 -34.44
CA ALA A 41 5.58 47.78 -33.29
C ALA A 41 6.53 46.59 -33.06
N LEU A 42 7.83 46.90 -32.96
CA LEU A 42 8.90 45.93 -32.80
C LEU A 42 9.51 46.04 -31.41
N GLU A 43 9.27 45.04 -30.57
CA GLU A 43 9.93 44.91 -29.28
C GLU A 43 11.33 44.31 -29.45
N CYS A 44 12.35 45.06 -29.05
CA CYS A 44 13.73 44.65 -29.01
C CYS A 44 14.13 44.34 -27.56
N ARG A 45 14.36 43.07 -27.26
CA ARG A 45 14.81 42.62 -25.93
C ARG A 45 16.31 42.41 -25.93
N TYR A 46 16.98 42.86 -24.88
CA TYR A 46 18.42 42.74 -24.73
C TYR A 46 18.82 42.58 -23.27
N THR A 47 20.04 42.08 -23.08
CA THR A 47 20.63 41.82 -21.77
C THR A 47 21.91 42.63 -21.66
N LEU A 48 21.94 43.54 -20.70
CA LEU A 48 23.16 44.22 -20.26
C LEU A 48 23.93 43.23 -19.40
N THR A 49 25.14 42.84 -19.83
CA THR A 49 25.98 41.91 -19.07
C THR A 49 26.74 42.64 -17.96
N SER A 50 27.43 41.88 -17.10
CA SER A 50 28.31 42.42 -16.06
C SER A 50 29.49 43.25 -16.59
N TYR A 51 29.76 43.21 -17.91
CA TYR A 51 30.90 43.88 -18.56
C TYR A 51 30.57 45.29 -19.09
N ILE A 52 29.35 45.79 -18.91
CA ILE A 52 28.95 47.14 -19.31
C ILE A 52 28.25 47.89 -18.18
N THR A 53 28.59 49.17 -18.03
CA THR A 53 27.85 50.09 -17.15
C THR A 53 26.90 50.91 -18.00
N PRO A 54 25.57 50.75 -17.87
CA PRO A 54 24.60 51.50 -18.65
C PRO A 54 24.65 53.00 -18.33
N ASN A 55 24.38 53.82 -19.34
CA ASN A 55 24.27 55.27 -19.22
C ASN A 55 22.91 55.76 -19.75
N PRO A 56 22.32 56.84 -19.19
CA PRO A 56 21.10 57.44 -19.72
C PRO A 56 21.18 57.91 -21.19
N LYS A 57 22.38 58.09 -21.72
CA LYS A 57 22.65 58.44 -23.14
C LYS A 57 23.11 57.23 -23.97
N ASP A 58 22.99 56.02 -23.46
CA ASP A 58 23.12 54.83 -24.30
C ASP A 58 21.84 54.61 -25.09
N TRP A 59 21.93 53.97 -26.25
CA TRP A 59 20.79 53.78 -27.14
C TRP A 59 20.90 52.50 -27.95
N VAL A 60 19.75 52.01 -28.40
CA VAL A 60 19.63 50.87 -29.30
C VAL A 60 19.16 51.39 -30.64
N GLY A 61 19.90 51.08 -31.69
CA GLY A 61 19.57 51.44 -33.06
C GLY A 61 19.22 50.23 -33.91
N ILE A 62 18.40 50.45 -34.93
CA ILE A 62 18.23 49.53 -36.06
C ILE A 62 19.20 49.99 -37.14
N PHE A 63 20.09 49.12 -37.58
CA PHE A 63 21.09 49.42 -38.59
C PHE A 63 20.91 48.50 -39.79
N LYS A 64 21.07 49.05 -41.00
CA LYS A 64 21.20 48.23 -42.21
C LYS A 64 22.54 47.50 -42.16
N VAL A 65 22.56 46.20 -42.42
CA VAL A 65 23.79 45.38 -42.44
C VAL A 65 24.81 45.99 -43.41
N GLY A 66 26.08 46.07 -42.99
CA GLY A 66 27.14 46.76 -43.72
C GLY A 66 27.33 48.24 -43.33
N TRP A 67 26.72 48.68 -42.21
CA TRP A 67 27.01 49.98 -41.59
C TRP A 67 28.50 50.12 -41.21
N ASN A 68 29.02 51.34 -41.28
CA ASN A 68 30.43 51.64 -40.98
C ASN A 68 30.60 52.38 -39.66
N THR A 69 29.63 53.23 -39.31
CA THR A 69 29.69 54.09 -38.12
C THR A 69 28.39 54.06 -37.35
N ALA A 70 28.44 54.45 -36.07
CA ALA A 70 27.23 54.64 -35.25
C ALA A 70 26.27 55.71 -35.78
N ARG A 71 26.63 56.48 -36.82
CA ARG A 71 25.74 57.46 -37.47
C ARG A 71 24.85 56.85 -38.55
N ASP A 72 25.15 55.63 -38.98
CA ASP A 72 24.44 54.94 -40.07
C ASP A 72 23.17 54.22 -39.59
N TYR A 73 22.60 54.67 -38.45
CA TYR A 73 21.36 54.09 -37.92
C TYR A 73 20.18 54.47 -38.82
N TYR A 74 19.24 53.53 -38.98
CA TYR A 74 17.95 53.80 -39.61
C TYR A 74 17.01 54.52 -38.64
N THR A 75 16.88 53.98 -37.43
CA THR A 75 16.16 54.59 -36.31
C THR A 75 16.81 54.20 -34.99
N PHE A 76 16.51 54.91 -33.91
CA PHE A 76 17.05 54.62 -32.59
C PHE A 76 16.06 54.94 -31.47
N LEU A 77 16.28 54.30 -30.32
CA LEU A 77 15.64 54.63 -29.05
C LEU A 77 16.68 54.64 -27.94
N TRP A 78 16.54 55.58 -27.00
CA TRP A 78 17.35 55.59 -25.79
C TRP A 78 17.12 54.32 -24.98
N SER A 79 18.21 53.71 -24.51
CA SER A 79 18.16 52.55 -23.63
C SER A 79 17.71 53.02 -22.25
N PRO A 80 16.57 52.55 -21.72
CA PRO A 80 16.07 53.00 -20.42
C PRO A 80 17.05 52.65 -19.30
N MET A 81 17.43 53.65 -18.50
CA MET A 81 18.31 53.45 -17.35
C MET A 81 17.62 52.57 -16.29
N PRO A 82 18.25 51.49 -15.81
CA PRO A 82 17.75 50.73 -14.66
C PRO A 82 17.60 51.62 -13.41
N GLN A 83 16.46 51.58 -12.73
CA GLN A 83 16.23 52.37 -11.52
C GLN A 83 17.16 51.95 -10.35
N ASP A 84 17.39 50.64 -10.17
CA ASP A 84 18.23 50.08 -9.10
C ASP A 84 19.49 49.39 -9.66
N TYR A 85 20.23 50.05 -10.56
CA TYR A 85 21.42 49.44 -11.16
C TYR A 85 22.52 49.18 -10.12
N GLN A 86 22.98 47.93 -10.03
CA GLN A 86 24.20 47.58 -9.30
C GLN A 86 25.35 47.33 -10.29
N PRO A 87 26.53 47.96 -10.13
CA PRO A 87 27.67 47.70 -10.99
C PRO A 87 28.04 46.21 -11.04
N GLY A 88 28.21 45.68 -12.26
CA GLY A 88 28.51 44.26 -12.48
C GLY A 88 27.29 43.33 -12.45
N SER A 89 26.07 43.85 -12.28
CA SER A 89 24.83 43.06 -12.40
C SER A 89 24.44 42.84 -13.86
N THR A 90 23.80 41.69 -14.12
CA THR A 90 23.18 41.41 -15.42
C THR A 90 21.72 41.84 -15.39
N VAL A 91 21.29 42.63 -16.38
CA VAL A 91 19.96 43.26 -16.39
C VAL A 91 19.27 43.07 -17.74
N HIS A 92 18.04 42.55 -17.72
CA HIS A 92 17.20 42.46 -18.92
C HIS A 92 16.46 43.77 -19.18
N ARG A 93 16.44 44.19 -20.45
CA ARG A 93 15.81 45.41 -20.91
C ARG A 93 15.08 45.18 -22.23
N ALA A 94 14.15 46.07 -22.51
CA ALA A 94 13.43 46.09 -23.77
C ALA A 94 13.17 47.54 -24.20
N VAL A 95 13.20 47.76 -25.51
CA VAL A 95 12.71 48.98 -26.16
C VAL A 95 11.70 48.60 -27.23
N VAL A 96 10.70 49.45 -27.46
CA VAL A 96 9.65 49.19 -28.46
C VAL A 96 9.73 50.24 -29.55
N PHE A 97 10.22 49.85 -30.73
CA PHE A 97 10.19 50.67 -31.92
C PHE A 97 8.77 50.71 -32.46
N GLN A 98 8.15 51.89 -32.50
CA GLN A 98 6.83 52.03 -33.08
C GLN A 98 6.87 51.79 -34.59
N GLY A 99 5.82 51.18 -35.13
CA GLY A 99 5.84 50.67 -36.52
C GLY A 99 6.16 51.72 -37.58
N TYR A 100 5.78 52.98 -37.37
CA TYR A 100 6.09 54.07 -38.31
C TYR A 100 7.58 54.47 -38.33
N TYR A 101 8.38 54.03 -37.35
CA TYR A 101 9.84 54.19 -37.33
C TYR A 101 10.60 52.98 -37.86
N VAL A 102 9.92 51.85 -38.05
CA VAL A 102 10.51 50.59 -38.48
C VAL A 102 10.64 50.58 -40.02
N PRO A 103 11.70 49.97 -40.60
CA PRO A 103 11.81 49.85 -42.05
C PRO A 103 10.60 49.21 -42.72
N LYS A 104 10.38 49.59 -43.97
CA LYS A 104 9.40 48.95 -44.86
C LYS A 104 9.97 47.62 -45.36
N SER A 105 9.15 46.89 -46.11
CA SER A 105 9.62 45.69 -46.82
C SER A 105 10.45 46.08 -48.05
N ASP A 106 11.71 46.46 -47.84
CA ASP A 106 12.66 46.86 -48.89
C ASP A 106 13.65 45.76 -49.28
N GLY A 107 13.58 44.59 -48.64
CA GLY A 107 14.43 43.44 -48.92
C GLY A 107 15.84 43.53 -48.32
N GLU A 108 16.09 44.54 -47.49
CA GLU A 108 17.39 44.75 -46.85
C GLU A 108 17.47 44.04 -45.50
N PHE A 109 18.66 43.58 -45.15
CA PHE A 109 18.92 43.02 -43.82
C PHE A 109 19.24 44.14 -42.83
N TYR A 110 18.65 44.02 -41.65
CA TYR A 110 18.85 44.91 -40.52
C TYR A 110 19.35 44.13 -39.31
N GLN A 111 19.96 44.83 -38.37
CA GLN A 111 20.33 44.29 -37.06
C GLN A 111 20.17 45.36 -36.00
N PHE A 112 19.96 44.94 -34.76
CA PHE A 112 20.03 45.84 -33.62
C PHE A 112 21.49 46.04 -33.23
N CYS A 113 21.86 47.28 -32.89
CA CYS A 113 23.14 47.59 -32.28
C CYS A 113 22.92 48.40 -31.01
N TYR A 114 23.65 48.04 -29.94
CA TYR A 114 23.70 48.82 -28.71
C TYR A 114 24.89 49.77 -28.79
N VAL A 115 24.62 51.07 -28.65
CA VAL A 115 25.62 52.14 -28.75
C VAL A 115 25.71 52.86 -27.42
N THR A 116 26.94 53.01 -26.91
CA THR A 116 27.18 53.72 -25.65
C THR A 116 27.11 55.24 -25.85
N HIS A 117 27.03 55.98 -24.74
CA HIS A 117 27.15 57.44 -24.72
C HIS A 117 28.48 57.97 -25.29
N THR A 118 29.53 57.14 -25.36
CA THR A 118 30.82 57.44 -26.01
C THR A 118 30.81 57.17 -27.52
N GLY A 119 29.78 56.51 -28.04
CA GLY A 119 29.65 56.14 -29.45
C GLY A 119 30.18 54.74 -29.80
N ASP A 120 30.54 53.93 -28.81
CA ASP A 120 31.06 52.57 -29.03
C ASP A 120 29.93 51.56 -29.20
N ILE A 121 30.10 50.62 -30.14
CA ILE A 121 29.15 49.52 -30.33
C ILE A 121 29.51 48.37 -29.38
N ARG A 122 28.61 48.04 -28.46
CA ARG A 122 28.84 47.03 -27.41
C ARG A 122 27.95 45.78 -27.51
N GLY A 123 27.15 45.70 -28.56
CA GLY A 123 26.33 44.54 -28.90
C GLY A 123 25.74 44.68 -30.29
N ALA A 124 25.64 43.58 -31.02
CA ALA A 124 24.96 43.50 -32.32
C ALA A 124 24.13 42.21 -32.40
N SER A 125 22.90 42.29 -32.88
CA SER A 125 22.04 41.10 -33.05
C SER A 125 22.41 40.31 -34.30
N THR A 126 21.84 39.11 -34.43
CA THR A 126 21.74 38.44 -35.72
C THR A 126 20.93 39.28 -36.70
N PRO A 127 21.26 39.27 -38.02
CA PRO A 127 20.49 39.97 -39.04
C PRO A 127 19.05 39.47 -39.17
N PHE A 128 18.13 40.37 -39.51
CA PHE A 128 16.71 40.12 -39.75
C PHE A 128 16.16 40.98 -40.88
N LEU A 129 15.02 40.59 -41.45
CA LEU A 129 14.33 41.31 -42.52
C LEU A 129 13.00 41.90 -42.04
N PHE A 130 12.60 43.01 -42.64
CA PHE A 130 11.21 43.46 -42.57
C PHE A 130 10.45 42.92 -43.76
N ARG A 131 9.54 41.98 -43.53
CA ARG A 131 8.72 41.41 -44.59
C ARG A 131 7.38 40.93 -44.02
N PRO A 132 6.27 41.02 -44.79
CA PRO A 132 5.03 40.37 -44.42
C PRO A 132 5.25 38.87 -44.21
N ALA A 133 4.50 38.27 -43.29
CA ALA A 133 4.51 36.82 -43.13
C ALA A 133 4.10 36.16 -44.46
N THR A 134 5.02 35.47 -45.13
CA THR A 134 4.68 34.67 -46.31
C THR A 134 4.30 33.27 -45.86
N PRO A 135 3.11 32.75 -46.22
CA PRO A 135 2.64 31.43 -45.79
C PRO A 135 3.57 30.27 -46.21
N THR A 136 4.33 30.43 -47.28
CA THR A 136 4.85 29.29 -48.05
C THR A 136 6.05 28.58 -47.43
N GLU A 137 6.96 29.28 -46.74
CA GLU A 137 8.17 28.65 -46.19
C GLU A 137 7.93 27.92 -44.87
N ASP A 138 6.89 28.30 -44.11
CA ASP A 138 6.63 27.73 -42.79
C ASP A 138 5.48 26.70 -42.79
N CYS A 139 4.78 26.52 -43.90
CA CYS A 139 3.67 25.57 -44.01
C CYS A 139 4.08 24.17 -44.48
N LEU A 140 5.29 24.00 -45.00
CA LEU A 140 5.78 22.70 -45.48
C LEU A 140 6.66 22.04 -44.42
N THR A 141 6.52 20.73 -44.28
CA THR A 141 7.36 19.89 -43.43
C THR A 141 7.73 18.63 -44.18
N VAL A 142 8.89 18.09 -43.83
CA VAL A 142 9.35 16.80 -44.34
C VAL A 142 9.03 15.77 -43.27
N THR A 143 8.31 14.72 -43.64
CA THR A 143 8.05 13.57 -42.76
C THR A 143 8.76 12.35 -43.32
N GLU A 144 9.42 11.61 -42.43
CA GLU A 144 9.89 10.26 -42.71
C GLU A 144 8.67 9.34 -42.65
N ASP A 145 8.42 8.59 -43.73
CA ASP A 145 7.43 7.52 -43.72
C ASP A 145 8.05 6.35 -42.93
N ASP A 146 7.39 5.89 -41.86
CA ASP A 146 7.87 4.80 -40.98
C ASP A 146 8.12 3.49 -41.74
N SER A 147 7.69 3.43 -43.00
CA SER A 147 7.87 2.37 -43.97
C SER A 147 9.28 2.26 -44.55
N ASN A 148 10.35 2.43 -43.77
CA ASN A 148 11.76 2.11 -44.12
C ASN A 148 12.15 2.35 -45.61
N SER A 149 11.71 3.47 -46.17
CA SER A 149 11.86 3.81 -47.58
C SER A 149 12.62 5.12 -47.67
N ASP A 150 13.69 5.15 -48.48
CA ASP A 150 14.58 6.30 -48.71
C ASP A 150 13.86 7.50 -49.41
N ILE A 151 12.55 7.65 -49.25
CA ILE A 151 11.72 8.65 -49.90
C ILE A 151 11.19 9.61 -48.83
N LEU A 152 11.71 10.84 -48.86
CA LEU A 152 11.24 11.94 -48.03
C LEU A 152 10.01 12.59 -48.67
N VAL A 153 8.87 12.54 -47.97
CA VAL A 153 7.62 13.15 -48.47
C VAL A 153 7.50 14.56 -47.93
N VAL A 154 7.39 15.55 -48.83
CA VAL A 154 7.10 16.94 -48.47
C VAL A 154 5.59 17.09 -48.36
N THR A 155 5.11 17.32 -47.14
CA THR A 155 3.68 17.50 -46.84
C THR A 155 3.45 18.83 -46.14
N THR A 156 2.18 19.22 -46.02
CA THR A 156 1.84 20.42 -45.24
C THR A 156 1.83 20.08 -43.76
N LYS A 157 2.35 20.98 -42.92
CA LYS A 157 2.32 20.84 -41.46
C LYS A 157 0.90 20.61 -40.93
N SER A 158 -0.10 21.23 -41.56
CA SER A 158 -1.52 21.06 -41.19
C SER A 158 -1.96 19.60 -41.32
N SER A 159 -1.67 18.96 -42.46
CA SER A 159 -2.07 17.57 -42.70
C SER A 159 -1.46 16.60 -41.69
N VAL A 160 -0.18 16.79 -41.35
CA VAL A 160 0.52 15.94 -40.37
C VAL A 160 -0.08 16.12 -38.97
N LEU A 161 -0.38 17.36 -38.58
CA LEU A 161 -0.99 17.66 -37.29
C LEU A 161 -2.42 17.13 -37.20
N GLU A 162 -3.21 17.23 -38.27
CA GLU A 162 -4.57 16.67 -38.34
C GLU A 162 -4.55 15.15 -38.14
N GLN A 163 -3.65 14.43 -38.82
CA GLN A 163 -3.48 12.99 -38.64
C GLN A 163 -3.09 12.62 -37.20
N ARG A 164 -2.07 13.31 -36.64
CA ARG A 164 -1.63 13.10 -35.25
C ARG A 164 -2.76 13.33 -34.24
N ILE A 165 -3.59 14.34 -34.48
CA ILE A 165 -4.76 14.64 -33.64
C ILE A 165 -5.78 13.50 -33.73
N GLU A 166 -6.04 12.98 -34.94
CA GLU A 166 -6.99 11.88 -35.14
C GLU A 166 -6.52 10.58 -34.47
N GLU A 167 -5.24 10.24 -34.60
CA GLU A 167 -4.59 9.11 -33.92
C GLU A 167 -4.71 9.24 -32.40
N ALA A 168 -4.31 10.38 -31.84
CA ALA A 168 -4.41 10.64 -30.41
C ALA A 168 -5.87 10.58 -29.90
N GLN A 169 -6.83 11.03 -30.71
CA GLN A 169 -8.24 10.91 -30.38
C GLN A 169 -8.73 9.46 -30.42
N GLN A 170 -8.24 8.65 -31.35
CA GLN A 170 -8.56 7.23 -31.43
C GLN A 170 -8.01 6.46 -30.22
N GLU A 171 -6.73 6.67 -29.88
CA GLU A 171 -6.13 6.09 -28.68
C GLU A 171 -6.90 6.48 -27.41
N ARG A 172 -7.29 7.76 -27.29
CA ARG A 172 -8.11 8.22 -26.17
C ARG A 172 -9.44 7.48 -26.09
N ARG A 173 -10.11 7.23 -27.23
CA ARG A 173 -11.37 6.48 -27.27
C ARG A 173 -11.19 5.04 -26.81
N GLU A 174 -10.11 4.39 -27.25
CA GLU A 174 -9.81 3.00 -26.88
C GLU A 174 -9.45 2.89 -25.40
N LEU A 175 -8.60 3.78 -24.89
CA LEU A 175 -8.26 3.86 -23.46
C LEU A 175 -9.48 4.11 -22.58
N LEU A 176 -10.44 4.94 -23.01
CA LEU A 176 -11.67 5.15 -22.25
C LEU A 176 -12.54 3.88 -22.20
N LYS A 177 -12.60 3.12 -23.31
CA LYS A 177 -13.32 1.83 -23.34
C LYS A 177 -12.69 0.81 -22.40
N THR A 178 -11.36 0.66 -22.45
CA THR A 178 -10.65 -0.28 -21.57
C THR A 178 -10.76 0.12 -20.11
N MET A 179 -10.65 1.42 -19.80
CA MET A 179 -10.85 1.94 -18.44
C MET A 179 -12.26 1.63 -17.91
N HIS A 180 -13.29 1.80 -18.72
CA HIS A 180 -14.67 1.46 -18.31
C HIS A 180 -14.81 -0.03 -18.03
N HIS A 181 -14.29 -0.89 -18.91
CA HIS A 181 -14.34 -2.34 -18.73
C HIS A 181 -13.62 -2.79 -17.46
N LEU A 182 -12.40 -2.30 -17.22
CA LEU A 182 -11.64 -2.61 -16.01
C LEU A 182 -12.31 -2.09 -14.73
N GLN A 183 -13.05 -0.98 -14.84
CA GLN A 183 -13.82 -0.44 -13.73
C GLN A 183 -15.02 -1.32 -13.39
N GLU A 184 -15.71 -1.85 -14.40
CA GLU A 184 -16.80 -2.83 -14.21
C GLU A 184 -16.27 -4.13 -13.60
N GLU A 185 -15.18 -4.68 -14.11
CA GLU A 185 -14.55 -5.89 -13.54
C GLU A 185 -14.13 -5.67 -12.09
N ASN A 186 -13.53 -4.52 -11.76
CA ASN A 186 -13.19 -4.18 -10.37
C ASN A 186 -14.42 -4.14 -9.46
N GLN A 187 -15.53 -3.56 -9.94
CA GLN A 187 -16.76 -3.51 -9.17
C GLN A 187 -17.32 -4.91 -8.91
N GLN A 188 -17.32 -5.77 -9.94
CA GLN A 188 -17.75 -7.16 -9.82
C GLN A 188 -16.88 -7.94 -8.83
N LEU A 189 -15.56 -7.84 -8.93
CA LEU A 189 -14.62 -8.48 -8.01
C LEU A 189 -14.78 -7.97 -6.57
N GLN A 190 -15.03 -6.67 -6.39
CA GLN A 190 -15.29 -6.11 -5.05
C GLN A 190 -16.60 -6.61 -4.45
N GLU A 191 -17.63 -6.85 -5.27
CA GLU A 191 -18.90 -7.41 -4.81
C GLU A 191 -18.76 -8.90 -4.48
N GLU A 192 -18.06 -9.67 -5.30
CA GLU A 192 -17.73 -11.07 -5.03
C GLU A 192 -16.90 -11.22 -3.76
N HIS A 193 -15.87 -10.39 -3.58
CA HIS A 193 -15.06 -10.37 -2.37
C HIS A 193 -15.93 -10.06 -1.14
N ARG A 194 -16.85 -9.09 -1.23
CA ARG A 194 -17.79 -8.78 -0.14
C ARG A 194 -18.71 -9.95 0.17
N ARG A 195 -19.18 -10.67 -0.84
CA ARG A 195 -20.02 -11.86 -0.68
C ARG A 195 -19.25 -12.99 0.02
N LEU A 196 -18.09 -13.37 -0.51
CA LEU A 196 -17.24 -14.42 0.07
C LEU A 196 -16.81 -14.08 1.50
N HIS A 197 -16.51 -12.81 1.78
CA HIS A 197 -16.18 -12.37 3.13
C HIS A 197 -17.35 -12.59 4.11
N ARG A 198 -18.60 -12.33 3.69
CA ARG A 198 -19.79 -12.59 4.53
C ARG A 198 -20.00 -14.09 4.76
N GLU A 199 -19.89 -14.90 3.71
CA GLU A 199 -20.01 -16.36 3.80
C GLU A 199 -18.96 -16.95 4.75
N ARG A 200 -17.70 -16.52 4.63
CA ARG A 200 -16.62 -16.91 5.55
C ARG A 200 -16.91 -16.51 7.00
N GLU A 201 -17.43 -15.30 7.24
CA GLU A 201 -17.71 -14.85 8.60
C GLU A 201 -18.87 -15.65 9.22
N GLN A 202 -19.92 -15.93 8.44
CA GLN A 202 -21.01 -16.82 8.88
C GLN A 202 -20.50 -18.21 9.21
N GLU A 203 -19.65 -18.79 8.35
CA GLU A 203 -19.06 -20.11 8.60
C GLU A 203 -18.20 -20.12 9.88
N ARG A 204 -17.44 -19.05 10.10
CA ARG A 204 -16.64 -18.87 11.31
C ARG A 204 -17.50 -18.76 12.57
N GLU A 205 -18.61 -18.04 12.51
CA GLU A 205 -19.59 -17.96 13.59
C GLU A 205 -20.20 -19.34 13.90
N THR A 206 -20.62 -20.08 12.87
CA THR A 206 -21.11 -21.45 13.06
C THR A 206 -20.06 -22.40 13.64
N CYS A 207 -18.81 -22.33 13.19
CA CYS A 207 -17.70 -23.09 13.76
C CYS A 207 -17.48 -22.75 15.23
N SER A 208 -17.57 -21.47 15.60
CA SER A 208 -17.44 -21.02 16.98
C SER A 208 -18.56 -21.59 17.87
N LEU A 209 -19.81 -21.52 17.39
CA LEU A 209 -20.97 -22.08 18.09
C LEU A 209 -20.87 -23.59 18.26
N LEU A 210 -20.52 -24.32 17.20
CA LEU A 210 -20.33 -25.77 17.25
C LEU A 210 -19.22 -26.15 18.22
N ARG A 211 -18.14 -25.36 18.31
CA ARG A 211 -17.06 -25.60 19.26
C ARG A 211 -17.52 -25.43 20.71
N ILE A 212 -18.30 -24.38 21.00
CA ILE A 212 -18.87 -24.16 22.33
C ILE A 212 -19.80 -25.33 22.69
N HIS A 213 -20.71 -25.70 21.79
CA HIS A 213 -21.64 -26.79 22.03
C HIS A 213 -20.94 -28.13 22.25
N ASN A 214 -19.91 -28.45 21.45
CA ASN A 214 -19.09 -29.64 21.69
C ASN A 214 -18.40 -29.62 23.06
N GLN A 215 -17.91 -28.46 23.49
CA GLN A 215 -17.30 -28.32 24.81
C GLN A 215 -18.31 -28.54 25.95
N GLU A 216 -19.52 -28.01 25.80
CA GLU A 216 -20.62 -28.26 26.75
C GLU A 216 -21.03 -29.73 26.78
N LEU A 217 -21.14 -30.37 25.61
CA LEU A 217 -21.46 -31.78 25.49
C LEU A 217 -20.40 -32.66 26.16
N LEU A 218 -19.11 -32.33 25.98
CA LEU A 218 -18.00 -33.00 26.64
C LEU A 218 -18.08 -32.86 28.16
N ARG A 219 -18.36 -31.65 28.67
CA ARG A 219 -18.54 -31.42 30.11
C ARG A 219 -19.72 -32.21 30.67
N SER A 220 -20.84 -32.24 29.96
CA SER A 220 -22.02 -33.04 30.35
C SER A 220 -21.70 -34.54 30.35
N SER A 221 -21.01 -35.03 29.33
CA SER A 221 -20.58 -36.44 29.26
C SER A 221 -19.61 -36.80 30.38
N GLN A 222 -18.71 -35.89 30.78
CA GLN A 222 -17.82 -36.10 31.92
C GLN A 222 -18.62 -36.19 33.22
N GLY A 223 -19.53 -35.25 33.47
CA GLY A 223 -20.40 -35.28 34.65
C GLY A 223 -21.23 -36.56 34.75
N LEU A 224 -21.84 -37.01 33.64
CA LEU A 224 -22.57 -38.27 33.61
C LEU A 224 -21.66 -39.49 33.83
N SER A 225 -20.40 -39.44 33.38
CA SER A 225 -19.43 -40.51 33.64
C SER A 225 -19.07 -40.59 35.13
N GLU A 226 -18.86 -39.45 35.78
CA GLU A 226 -18.60 -39.34 37.22
C GLU A 226 -19.80 -39.84 38.04
N GLU A 227 -21.02 -39.40 37.71
CA GLU A 227 -22.25 -39.89 38.36
C GLU A 227 -22.40 -41.41 38.19
N ARG A 228 -22.13 -41.94 36.99
CA ARG A 228 -22.17 -43.38 36.73
C ARG A 228 -21.14 -44.14 37.58
N GLU A 229 -19.93 -43.60 37.75
CA GLU A 229 -18.89 -44.19 38.59
C GLU A 229 -19.27 -44.16 40.08
N GLU A 230 -19.86 -43.07 40.55
CA GLU A 230 -20.34 -42.94 41.91
C GLU A 230 -21.50 -43.91 42.19
N VAL A 231 -22.45 -44.06 41.26
CA VAL A 231 -23.51 -45.07 41.36
C VAL A 231 -22.93 -46.48 41.36
N ARG A 232 -21.93 -46.77 40.51
CA ARG A 232 -21.24 -48.07 40.49
C ARG A 232 -20.55 -48.35 41.84
N ARG A 233 -19.88 -47.36 42.43
CA ARG A 233 -19.25 -47.48 43.75
C ARG A 233 -20.28 -47.80 44.83
N ARG A 234 -21.39 -47.06 44.88
CA ARG A 234 -22.50 -47.32 45.83
C ARG A 234 -23.10 -48.70 45.65
N LEU A 235 -23.29 -49.15 44.41
CA LEU A 235 -23.78 -50.48 44.12
C LEU A 235 -22.81 -51.56 44.63
N GLN A 236 -21.51 -51.37 44.42
CA GLN A 236 -20.48 -52.29 44.91
C GLN A 236 -20.50 -52.36 46.45
N GLU A 237 -20.54 -51.21 47.12
CA GLU A 237 -20.63 -51.14 48.59
C GLU A 237 -21.88 -51.82 49.14
N ALA A 238 -23.03 -51.61 48.48
CA ALA A 238 -24.27 -52.29 48.83
C ALA A 238 -24.15 -53.81 48.62
N THR A 239 -23.52 -54.25 47.53
CA THR A 239 -23.30 -55.67 47.21
C THR A 239 -22.39 -56.33 48.24
N ASP A 240 -21.28 -55.69 48.60
CA ASP A 240 -20.35 -56.18 49.63
C ASP A 240 -21.02 -56.26 51.00
N ARG A 241 -21.90 -55.30 51.32
CA ARG A 241 -22.71 -55.32 52.54
C ARG A 241 -23.73 -56.46 52.56
N VAL A 242 -24.39 -56.73 51.44
CA VAL A 242 -25.29 -57.89 51.31
C VAL A 242 -24.51 -59.18 51.52
N ARG A 243 -23.35 -59.34 50.87
CA ARG A 243 -22.49 -60.52 51.04
C ARG A 243 -22.09 -60.71 52.51
N GLN A 244 -21.70 -59.64 53.20
CA GLN A 244 -21.37 -59.72 54.63
C GLN A 244 -22.57 -60.17 55.48
N LEU A 245 -23.76 -59.62 55.21
CA LEU A 245 -24.98 -60.02 55.92
C LEU A 245 -25.38 -61.47 55.63
N GLU A 246 -25.15 -61.97 54.41
CA GLU A 246 -25.35 -63.38 54.06
C GLU A 246 -24.39 -64.29 54.84
N GLU A 247 -23.11 -63.92 54.95
CA GLU A 247 -22.11 -64.64 55.76
C GLU A 247 -22.47 -64.63 57.25
N ASP A 248 -22.89 -63.49 57.79
CA ASP A 248 -23.32 -63.35 59.18
C ASP A 248 -24.57 -64.19 59.45
N LEU A 249 -25.55 -64.19 58.53
CA LEU A 249 -26.77 -64.99 58.63
C LEU A 249 -26.43 -66.48 58.63
N LEU A 250 -25.59 -66.95 57.70
CA LEU A 250 -25.10 -68.33 57.68
C LEU A 250 -24.43 -68.72 59.00
N GLY A 251 -23.58 -67.84 59.54
CA GLY A 251 -22.93 -68.04 60.84
C GLY A 251 -23.92 -68.15 62.00
N VAL A 252 -24.95 -67.31 62.04
CA VAL A 252 -26.01 -67.36 63.05
C VAL A 252 -26.84 -68.63 62.89
N THR A 253 -27.22 -69.02 61.67
CA THR A 253 -27.96 -70.25 61.40
C THR A 253 -27.18 -71.49 61.83
N GLN A 254 -25.88 -71.57 61.54
CA GLN A 254 -25.02 -72.67 61.97
C GLN A 254 -24.92 -72.76 63.50
N LYS A 255 -24.74 -71.63 64.19
CA LYS A 255 -24.74 -71.57 65.66
C LYS A 255 -26.10 -71.97 66.24
N GLY A 256 -27.19 -71.57 65.59
CA GLY A 256 -28.55 -71.96 65.95
C GLY A 256 -28.73 -73.47 65.88
N LEU A 257 -28.31 -74.09 64.78
CA LEU A 257 -28.34 -75.53 64.59
C LEU A 257 -27.49 -76.28 65.63
N GLN A 258 -26.28 -75.80 65.93
CA GLN A 258 -25.45 -76.39 66.99
C GLN A 258 -26.17 -76.39 68.34
N LYS A 259 -26.74 -75.25 68.73
CA LYS A 259 -27.51 -75.16 69.98
C LYS A 259 -28.75 -76.05 69.97
N GLU A 260 -29.41 -76.20 68.84
CA GLU A 260 -30.56 -77.11 68.70
C GLU A 260 -30.13 -78.56 68.89
N THR A 261 -29.02 -79.00 68.28
CA THR A 261 -28.46 -80.35 68.51
C THR A 261 -28.01 -80.57 69.95
N GLU A 262 -27.45 -79.56 70.60
CA GLU A 262 -27.10 -79.61 72.03
C GLU A 262 -28.36 -79.74 72.89
N LEU A 263 -29.41 -78.99 72.59
CA LEU A 263 -30.71 -79.09 73.27
C LEU A 263 -31.33 -80.47 73.10
N ASP A 264 -31.28 -81.06 71.91
CA ASP A 264 -31.78 -82.42 71.69
C ASP A 264 -30.97 -83.45 72.46
N CYS A 265 -29.64 -83.35 72.52
CA CYS A 265 -28.82 -84.22 73.38
C CYS A 265 -29.19 -84.07 74.87
N LEU A 266 -29.47 -82.83 75.32
CA LEU A 266 -29.92 -82.58 76.68
C LEU A 266 -31.33 -83.13 76.94
N ARG A 267 -32.24 -83.05 75.97
CA ARG A 267 -33.59 -83.66 76.02
C ARG A 267 -33.50 -85.17 76.13
N ASP A 268 -32.71 -85.83 75.29
CA ASP A 268 -32.48 -87.28 75.36
C ASP A 268 -31.92 -87.70 76.73
N ARG A 269 -31.01 -86.90 77.29
CA ARG A 269 -30.46 -87.15 78.62
C ARG A 269 -31.50 -86.94 79.72
N LEU A 270 -32.36 -85.92 79.59
CA LEU A 270 -33.47 -85.68 80.50
C LEU A 270 -34.46 -86.84 80.46
N GLU A 271 -34.82 -87.35 79.28
CA GLU A 271 -35.69 -88.51 79.13
C GLU A 271 -35.11 -89.76 79.82
N LYS A 272 -33.82 -90.04 79.61
CA LYS A 272 -33.13 -91.16 80.28
C LYS A 272 -33.18 -91.03 81.81
N LEU A 273 -32.82 -89.86 82.34
CA LEU A 273 -32.88 -89.59 83.78
C LEU A 273 -34.31 -89.67 84.32
N THR A 274 -35.31 -89.25 83.52
CA THR A 274 -36.72 -89.35 83.90
C THR A 274 -37.15 -90.82 83.99
N ALA A 275 -36.77 -91.65 83.01
CA ALA A 275 -37.03 -93.09 83.02
C ALA A 275 -36.30 -93.80 84.17
N GLU A 276 -35.04 -93.45 84.45
CA GLU A 276 -34.31 -93.95 85.62
C GLU A 276 -35.02 -93.55 86.92
N ARG A 277 -35.47 -92.30 87.05
CA ARG A 277 -36.24 -91.83 88.19
C ARG A 277 -37.55 -92.61 88.33
N ASP A 278 -38.30 -92.83 87.25
CA ASP A 278 -39.55 -93.60 87.26
C ASP A 278 -39.30 -95.08 87.66
N SER A 279 -38.18 -95.66 87.19
CA SER A 279 -37.74 -97.00 87.59
C SER A 279 -37.37 -97.06 89.08
N LEU A 280 -36.67 -96.06 89.60
CA LEU A 280 -36.34 -95.98 91.04
C LEU A 280 -37.59 -95.71 91.89
N GLU A 281 -38.53 -94.92 91.38
CA GLU A 281 -39.80 -94.62 92.05
C GLU A 281 -40.72 -95.84 92.13
N THR A 282 -40.77 -96.65 91.06
CA THR A 282 -41.44 -97.96 91.05
C THR A 282 -40.75 -98.96 91.96
N GLN A 283 -39.42 -99.04 91.95
CA GLN A 283 -38.67 -99.86 92.93
C GLN A 283 -38.96 -99.44 94.37
N LEU A 284 -38.92 -98.14 94.68
CA LEU A 284 -39.24 -97.61 96.01
C LEU A 284 -40.69 -97.93 96.42
N LYS A 285 -41.62 -97.93 95.45
CA LYS A 285 -43.01 -98.31 95.71
C LYS A 285 -43.14 -99.80 95.98
N ASN A 286 -42.51 -100.66 95.18
CA ASN A 286 -42.48 -102.10 95.43
C ASN A 286 -41.87 -102.42 96.80
N GLU A 287 -40.75 -101.80 97.17
CA GLU A 287 -40.12 -101.95 98.49
C GLU A 287 -41.03 -101.46 99.64
N LYS A 288 -41.79 -100.38 99.44
CA LYS A 288 -42.81 -99.93 100.41
C LYS A 288 -43.97 -100.92 100.53
N ASP A 289 -44.47 -101.42 99.40
CA ASP A 289 -45.57 -102.37 99.33
C ASP A 289 -45.17 -103.72 99.95
N GLU A 290 -43.94 -104.20 99.70
CA GLU A 290 -43.35 -105.37 100.36
C GLU A 290 -43.24 -105.15 101.87
N ARG A 291 -42.76 -103.97 102.30
CA ARG A 291 -42.64 -103.64 103.73
C ARG A 291 -43.99 -103.50 104.44
N ASP A 292 -45.06 -103.16 103.73
CA ASP A 292 -46.42 -103.09 104.28
C ASP A 292 -47.16 -104.46 104.20
N LEU A 293 -46.68 -105.43 103.40
CA LEU A 293 -47.14 -106.84 103.41
C LEU A 293 -46.63 -107.65 104.62
N TYR A 294 -45.58 -107.17 105.29
CA TYR A 294 -44.97 -107.77 106.48
C TYR A 294 -45.31 -107.04 107.80
N LYS A 295 -46.40 -106.27 107.83
CA LYS A 295 -47.02 -105.71 109.05
C LYS A 295 -48.36 -106.39 109.32
#